data_AF-A0A9P4S0Y3-F1
#
_entry.id   AF-A0A9P4S0Y3-F1
#
_cell.length_a   1.000
_cell.length_b   1.000
_cell.length_c   1.000
_cell.angle_alpha   90.00
_cell.angle_beta   90.00
_cell.angle_gamma   90.00
#
_symmetry.space_group_name_H-M   'P 1'
#
loop_
_entity.id
_entity.type
_entity.pdbx_description
1 polymer ?
#
loop_
_entity_poly.entity_id
_entity_poly.type
_entity_poly.pdbx_seq_one_letter_code
_entity_poly.pdbx_strand_id
1 'polypeptide(L)'
;SFNGFCNFYRKFLEKFGRVIRPLTIRTRKGVWKPLGQKEEEAFKKAKELILSDQVLAHYDPLLETKVESDYSDGVAVVVMSQLHGHVWKPVTF
;
A
#
# COMPACT_ATOMS: atom_id res chain seq x y z
N SER A 1 -2.77 -10.07 2.06
CA SER A 1 -1.30 -10.25 2.12
C SER A 1 -0.56 -8.91 1.90
N PHE A 2 0.68 -8.74 2.39
CA PHE A 2 1.43 -7.47 2.28
C PHE A 2 1.64 -6.98 0.84
N ASN A 3 1.91 -7.88 -0.12
CA ASN A 3 1.99 -7.51 -1.54
C ASN A 3 0.65 -7.03 -2.09
N GLY A 4 -0.47 -7.61 -1.65
CA GLY A 4 -1.81 -7.15 -2.02
C GLY A 4 -2.06 -5.73 -1.55
N PHE A 5 -1.74 -5.45 -0.28
CA PHE A 5 -1.77 -4.10 0.29
C PHE A 5 -0.91 -3.12 -0.52
N CYS A 6 0.36 -3.46 -0.77
CA CYS A 6 1.28 -2.65 -1.58
C CYS A 6 0.76 -2.38 -3.00
N ASN A 7 0.10 -3.33 -3.64
CA ASN A 7 -0.45 -3.17 -4.99
C ASN A 7 -1.55 -2.10 -5.06
N PHE A 8 -2.31 -1.89 -3.99
CA PHE A 8 -3.31 -0.81 -3.91
C PHE A 8 -2.63 0.57 -3.94
N TYR A 9 -1.51 0.75 -3.22
CA TYR A 9 -0.83 2.04 -3.08
C TYR A 9 0.08 2.42 -4.25
N ARG A 10 0.41 1.49 -5.14
CA ARG A 10 1.30 1.78 -6.29
C ARG A 10 0.81 2.92 -7.20
N LYS A 11 -0.49 3.24 -7.18
CA LYS A 11 -1.09 4.35 -7.95
C LYS A 11 -0.81 5.73 -7.34
N PHE A 12 -0.49 5.78 -6.04
CA PHE A 12 -0.21 7.03 -5.31
C PHE A 12 1.28 7.31 -5.18
N LEU A 13 2.12 6.28 -5.35
CA LEU A 13 3.55 6.35 -5.12
C LEU A 13 4.32 6.10 -6.41
N GLU A 14 4.99 7.12 -6.91
CA GLU A 14 5.83 7.01 -8.11
C GLU A 14 6.95 5.98 -7.88
N LYS A 15 7.24 5.14 -8.88
CA LYS A 15 8.30 4.11 -8.83
C LYS A 15 8.15 3.06 -7.72
N PHE A 16 7.02 2.99 -7.02
CA PHE A 16 6.78 2.04 -5.93
C PHE A 16 6.95 0.58 -6.35
N GLY A 17 6.62 0.25 -7.61
CA GLY A 17 6.86 -1.08 -8.18
C GLY A 17 8.32 -1.54 -8.11
N ARG A 18 9.29 -0.62 -8.17
CA ARG A 18 10.73 -0.95 -8.01
C ARG A 18 11.07 -1.28 -6.56
N VAL A 19 10.42 -0.61 -5.60
CA VAL A 19 10.62 -0.80 -4.16
C VAL A 19 10.10 -2.16 -3.72
N ILE A 20 8.90 -2.56 -4.18
CA ILE A 20 8.29 -3.83 -3.78
C ILE A 20 8.76 -5.04 -4.61
N ARG A 21 9.48 -4.82 -5.71
CA ARG A 21 9.95 -5.89 -6.61
C ARG A 21 10.69 -7.03 -5.89
N PRO A 22 11.60 -6.78 -4.92
CA PRO A 22 12.23 -7.85 -4.15
C PRO A 22 11.20 -8.75 -3.45
N LEU A 23 10.13 -8.16 -2.93
CA LEU A 23 9.03 -8.88 -2.26
C LEU A 23 8.12 -9.63 -3.25
N THR A 24 7.90 -9.09 -4.45
CA THR A 24 7.05 -9.72 -5.48
C THR A 24 7.69 -10.94 -6.14
N ILE A 25 9.00 -10.93 -6.35
CA ILE A 25 9.72 -12.07 -6.94
C ILE A 25 9.63 -13.30 -6.03
N ARG A 26 9.59 -13.09 -4.71
CA ARG A 26 9.54 -14.15 -3.69
C ARG A 26 8.19 -14.87 -3.64
N THR A 27 7.08 -14.21 -3.99
CA THR A 27 5.74 -14.82 -4.03
C THR A 27 5.49 -15.70 -5.27
N ARG A 28 6.47 -15.83 -6.19
CA ARG A 28 6.36 -16.73 -7.35
C ARG A 28 6.55 -18.19 -6.92
N LYS A 29 5.67 -19.07 -7.42
CA LYS A 29 5.76 -20.53 -7.18
C LYS A 29 7.17 -21.03 -7.50
N GLY A 30 7.72 -21.87 -6.62
CA GLY A 30 9.02 -22.54 -6.80
C GLY A 30 10.24 -21.78 -6.26
N VAL A 31 10.08 -20.60 -5.66
CA VAL A 31 11.22 -19.82 -5.11
C VAL A 31 11.22 -19.89 -3.58
N TRP A 32 11.81 -20.94 -3.00
CA TRP A 32 12.04 -21.01 -1.54
C TRP A 32 13.48 -20.58 -1.23
N LYS A 33 13.65 -19.35 -0.76
CA LYS A 33 14.90 -18.80 -0.21
C LYS A 33 14.59 -18.13 1.13
N PRO A 34 15.52 -18.07 2.09
CA PRO A 34 15.34 -17.27 3.30
C PRO A 34 15.11 -15.79 2.95
N LEU A 35 14.41 -15.04 3.81
CA LEU A 35 14.38 -13.58 3.72
C LEU A 35 15.82 -13.08 3.84
N GLY A 36 16.26 -12.31 2.85
CA GLY A 36 17.54 -11.65 2.88
C GLY A 36 17.41 -10.18 3.25
N GLN A 37 18.56 -9.53 3.41
CA GLN A 37 18.65 -8.11 3.71
C GLN A 37 17.91 -7.23 2.67
N LYS A 38 17.91 -7.62 1.39
CA LYS A 38 17.25 -6.87 0.31
C LYS A 38 15.73 -6.87 0.45
N GLU A 39 15.14 -7.98 0.88
CA GLU A 39 13.71 -8.07 1.15
C GLU A 39 13.33 -7.24 2.38
N GLU A 40 14.16 -7.25 3.42
CA GLU A 40 13.92 -6.47 4.63
C GLU A 40 14.02 -4.96 4.37
N GLU A 41 15.04 -4.51 3.64
CA GLU A 41 15.19 -3.12 3.20
C GLU A 41 14.01 -2.68 2.33
N ALA A 42 13.56 -3.54 1.40
CA ALA A 42 12.40 -3.28 0.56
C ALA A 42 11.11 -3.15 1.39
N PHE A 43 10.92 -4.01 2.39
CA PHE A 43 9.77 -3.96 3.29
C PHE A 43 9.75 -2.67 4.11
N LYS A 44 10.90 -2.31 4.73
CA LYS A 44 11.02 -1.06 5.50
C LYS A 44 10.73 0.16 4.64
N LYS A 45 11.36 0.25 3.46
CA LYS A 45 11.18 1.36 2.53
C LYS A 45 9.75 1.45 2.00
N ALA A 46 9.08 0.31 1.78
CA ALA A 46 7.68 0.29 1.39
C ALA A 46 6.79 0.91 2.48
N LYS A 47 7.02 0.58 3.76
CA LYS A 47 6.28 1.19 4.88
C LYS A 47 6.52 2.69 4.98
N GLU A 48 7.78 3.13 4.88
CA GLU A 48 8.14 4.56 4.93
C GLU A 48 7.44 5.37 3.82
N LEU A 49 7.41 4.85 2.59
CA LEU A 49 6.75 5.53 1.48
C LEU A 49 5.23 5.57 1.64
N ILE A 50 4.60 4.48 2.09
CA ILE A 50 3.14 4.42 2.32
C ILE A 50 2.73 5.39 3.44
N LEU A 51 3.56 5.54 4.47
CA LEU A 51 3.32 6.43 5.61
C LEU A 51 3.80 7.87 5.36
N SER A 52 4.36 8.18 4.19
CA SER A 52 4.82 9.53 3.90
C SER A 52 3.65 10.49 3.65
N ASP A 53 3.87 11.77 3.96
CA ASP A 53 2.91 12.87 3.74
C ASP A 53 2.43 13.00 2.29
N GLN A 54 3.10 12.33 1.35
CA GLN A 54 2.72 12.31 -0.06
C GLN A 54 1.45 11.48 -0.32
N VAL A 55 1.07 10.59 0.60
CA VAL A 55 -0.02 9.63 0.42
C VAL A 55 -1.29 10.06 1.15
N LEU A 56 -1.21 10.55 2.39
CA LEU A 56 -2.37 10.87 3.22
C LEU A 56 -2.84 12.32 3.05
N ALA A 57 -4.11 12.51 2.74
CA ALA A 57 -4.76 13.82 2.76
C ALA A 57 -5.44 14.08 4.11
N HIS A 58 -5.52 15.36 4.50
CA HIS A 58 -6.37 15.77 5.63
C HIS A 58 -7.84 15.57 5.29
N TYR A 59 -8.60 15.05 6.25
CA TYR A 59 -10.05 14.89 6.11
C TYR A 59 -10.74 16.25 5.93
N ASP A 60 -11.62 16.33 4.95
CA ASP A 60 -12.51 17.46 4.72
C ASP A 60 -13.97 17.00 4.74
N PRO A 61 -14.82 17.47 5.67
CA PRO A 61 -16.21 17.03 5.79
C PRO A 61 -17.09 17.36 4.58
N LEU A 62 -16.64 18.22 3.67
CA LEU A 62 -17.39 18.60 2.46
C LEU A 62 -17.06 17.72 1.25
N LEU A 63 -16.02 16.89 1.31
CA LEU A 63 -15.58 16.07 0.20
C LEU A 63 -16.24 14.69 0.20
N GLU A 64 -16.49 14.18 -1.00
CA GLU A 64 -17.01 12.83 -1.20
C GLU A 64 -16.06 11.80 -0.61
N THR A 65 -16.61 10.86 0.17
CA THR A 65 -15.85 9.86 0.90
C THR A 65 -16.19 8.47 0.40
N LYS A 66 -15.16 7.66 0.17
CA LYS A 66 -15.26 6.24 -0.21
C LYS A 66 -14.54 5.39 0.82
N VAL A 67 -15.18 4.29 1.23
CA VAL A 67 -14.59 3.29 2.11
C VAL A 67 -14.41 2.01 1.32
N GLU A 68 -13.18 1.50 1.28
CA GLU A 68 -12.83 0.23 0.66
C GLU A 68 -12.39 -0.73 1.77
N SER A 69 -13.05 -1.88 1.88
CA SER A 69 -12.73 -2.90 2.89
C SER A 69 -12.46 -4.24 2.24
N ASP A 70 -11.50 -4.98 2.79
CA ASP A 70 -11.23 -6.38 2.44
C ASP A 70 -11.12 -7.23 3.71
N TYR A 71 -11.60 -8.47 3.64
CA TYR A 71 -11.50 -9.43 4.73
C TYR A 71 -10.97 -10.74 4.19
N SER A 72 -9.79 -11.14 4.68
CA SER A 72 -9.13 -12.37 4.27
C SER A 72 -8.45 -13.02 5.47
N ASP A 73 -8.56 -14.34 5.59
CA ASP A 73 -7.83 -15.14 6.59
C ASP A 73 -7.96 -14.62 8.03
N GLY A 74 -9.14 -14.14 8.44
CA GLY A 74 -9.39 -13.64 9.79
C GLY A 74 -8.99 -12.19 10.04
N VAL A 75 -8.49 -11.48 9.02
CA VAL A 75 -8.02 -10.09 9.13
C VAL A 75 -8.89 -9.18 8.27
N ALA A 76 -9.42 -8.12 8.87
CA ALA A 76 -10.09 -7.03 8.18
C ALA A 76 -9.10 -5.88 7.90
N VAL A 77 -9.17 -5.31 6.71
CA VAL A 77 -8.44 -4.11 6.30
C VAL A 77 -9.43 -3.11 5.76
N VAL A 78 -9.32 -1.84 6.15
CA VAL A 78 -10.17 -0.76 5.69
C VAL A 78 -9.28 0.36 5.17
N VAL A 79 -9.70 1.04 4.10
CA VAL A 79 -9.08 2.27 3.63
C VAL A 79 -10.19 3.28 3.37
N MET A 80 -10.11 4.43 4.01
CA MET A 80 -10.98 5.56 3.72
C MET A 80 -10.25 6.53 2.79
N SER A 81 -10.90 6.92 1.71
CA SER A 81 -10.39 7.90 0.75
C SER A 81 -11.40 9.01 0.49
N GLN A 82 -10.92 10.20 0.16
CA GLN A 82 -11.74 11.33 -0.26
C GLN A 82 -11.37 11.81 -1.67
N LEU A 83 -12.35 12.34 -2.39
CA LEU A 83 -12.14 12.88 -3.73
C LEU A 83 -11.63 14.33 -3.65
N HIS A 84 -10.32 14.53 -3.80
CA HIS A 84 -9.72 15.87 -3.84
C HIS A 84 -9.50 16.28 -5.30
N GLY A 85 -10.33 17.20 -5.79
CA GLY A 85 -10.38 17.57 -7.21
C GLY A 85 -10.87 16.38 -8.04
N HIS A 86 -10.00 15.80 -8.87
CA HIS A 86 -10.33 14.63 -9.69
C HIS A 86 -9.58 13.35 -9.25
N VAL A 87 -8.96 13.37 -8.06
CA VAL A 87 -8.11 12.28 -7.58
C VAL A 87 -8.57 11.82 -6.20
N TRP A 88 -8.84 10.53 -6.08
CA TRP A 88 -9.08 9.89 -4.78
C TRP A 88 -7.78 9.87 -3.98
N LYS A 89 -7.77 10.43 -2.78
CA LYS A 89 -6.63 10.36 -1.86
C LYS A 89 -7.03 9.63 -0.58
N PRO A 90 -6.20 8.71 -0.06
CA PRO A 90 -6.48 8.09 1.22
C PRO A 90 -6.35 9.11 2.36
N VAL A 91 -7.21 8.94 3.36
CA VAL A 91 -7.28 9.78 4.57
C VAL A 91 -6.97 8.95 5.82
N THR A 92 -7.36 7.67 5.85
CA THR A 92 -6.99 6.73 6.92
C THR A 92 -6.99 5.27 6.42
N PHE A 93 -6.31 4.40 7.18
CA PHE A 93 -6.19 2.94 7.01
C PHE A 93 -6.73 2.19 8.24
#